data_AF-A0A4Q2DC62-F1
#
_entry.id   AF-A0A4Q2DC62-F1
#
_cell.length_a   1.000
_cell.length_b   1.000
_cell.length_c   1.000
_cell.angle_alpha   90.00
_cell.angle_beta   90.00
_cell.angle_gamma   90.00
#
_symmetry.space_group_name_H-M   'P 1'
#
loop_
_entity.id
_entity.type
_entity.pdbx_description
1 polymer ?
#
loop_
_entity_poly.entity_id
_entity_poly.type
_entity_poly.pdbx_seq_one_letter_code
_entity_poly.pdbx_strand_id
1 'polypeptide(L)'
;MFQENAAWVILETVLLDPVPEQEHYNQIIEQDPEILDLLLDCANTRRDPPYAELQVDSRVAESLALMLNFPADIVPGVRVELVEDEQIQNRLGSRWEALMNGVEILTSRPEWCRKIDRIWKRIEGEDIDKVSEWIENAEQDYYATLPPDEDEIMAVVSYRADRHQLHNGSAISDVDLLNLLPITHAACQEVKDDDEVDDEDFKALAELEERHSDTIYRAGSRDPTRDDDDNEGDFILQINEEVLTGPICHIRILVSLAKRGIFEKVQQWNKAPKGLNMGGGGLRNVKKMLSDKEIKRSLDLCLKRMAQGREDGNELFREHKGLDEAQLRYWGTAQLAAVVVEFDEVTNGRYHVHARGARKELVLNLGNAAEMALGRQYWERALVFASAAVKLAEERKGGSSEEVGEAVLEKNKRRVERARFGGRTKRI
;
A
#
# COMPACT_ATOMS: atom_id res chain seq x y z
N MET A 1 -2.18 20.75 19.48
CA MET A 1 -1.98 20.01 20.75
C MET A 1 -3.13 19.07 21.17
N PHE A 2 -4.30 19.50 21.67
CA PHE A 2 -5.32 18.53 22.17
C PHE A 2 -5.86 17.54 21.10
N GLN A 3 -6.08 18.02 19.87
CA GLN A 3 -6.55 17.18 18.77
C GLN A 3 -5.50 16.17 18.31
N GLU A 4 -4.24 16.60 18.24
CA GLU A 4 -3.11 15.75 17.90
C GLU A 4 -2.86 14.70 18.97
N ASN A 5 -2.89 15.07 20.25
CA ASN A 5 -2.82 14.10 21.34
C ASN A 5 -3.95 13.06 21.27
N ALA A 6 -5.16 13.47 20.87
CA ALA A 6 -6.25 12.53 20.66
C ALA A 6 -5.99 11.58 19.47
N ALA A 7 -5.43 12.09 18.36
CA ALA A 7 -5.03 11.26 17.22
C ALA A 7 -3.94 10.25 17.61
N TRP A 8 -2.95 10.68 18.40
CA TRP A 8 -1.92 9.82 18.95
C TRP A 8 -2.48 8.72 19.84
N VAL A 9 -3.42 9.04 20.73
CA VAL A 9 -4.06 8.02 21.59
C VAL A 9 -4.80 6.97 20.75
N ILE A 10 -5.45 7.36 19.66
CA ILE A 10 -6.09 6.40 18.73
C ILE A 10 -5.02 5.51 18.11
N LEU A 11 -3.95 6.09 17.58
CA LEU A 11 -2.86 5.35 16.95
C LEU A 11 -2.19 4.37 17.93
N GLU A 12 -1.85 4.83 19.13
CA GLU A 12 -1.28 3.98 20.19
C GLU A 12 -2.23 2.85 20.61
N THR A 13 -3.54 3.05 20.52
CA THR A 13 -4.54 2.01 20.84
C THR A 13 -4.57 0.90 19.79
N VAL A 14 -4.27 1.21 18.52
CA VAL A 14 -4.19 0.20 17.46
C VAL A 14 -2.80 -0.42 17.37
N LEU A 15 -1.77 0.25 17.89
CA LEU A 15 -0.39 -0.25 17.92
C LEU A 15 -0.07 -1.07 19.17
N LEU A 16 -0.87 -2.10 19.45
CA LEU A 16 -0.65 -2.99 20.60
C LEU A 16 0.50 -3.98 20.35
N ASP A 17 1.27 -4.28 21.41
CA ASP A 17 2.26 -5.37 21.42
C ASP A 17 1.80 -6.50 22.36
N PRO A 18 1.73 -7.77 21.89
CA PRO A 18 1.95 -8.21 20.50
C PRO A 18 0.86 -7.73 19.54
N VAL A 19 1.18 -7.63 18.24
CA VAL A 19 0.22 -7.14 17.23
C VAL A 19 -1.03 -8.01 17.23
N PRO A 20 -2.22 -7.42 17.44
CA PRO A 20 -3.47 -8.15 17.35
C PRO A 20 -3.69 -8.71 15.94
N GLU A 21 -4.26 -9.92 15.88
CA GLU A 21 -4.79 -10.45 14.63
C GLU A 21 -6.04 -9.66 14.22
N GLN A 22 -6.38 -9.69 12.93
CA GLN A 22 -7.48 -8.91 12.37
C GLN A 22 -8.83 -9.16 13.05
N GLU A 23 -9.07 -10.37 13.58
CA GLU A 23 -10.28 -10.69 14.33
C GLU A 23 -10.46 -9.81 15.57
N HIS A 24 -9.37 -9.34 16.20
CA HIS A 24 -9.44 -8.41 17.33
C HIS A 24 -10.00 -7.05 16.89
N TYR A 25 -9.50 -6.49 15.79
CA TYR A 25 -10.00 -5.22 15.26
C TYR A 25 -11.45 -5.35 14.79
N ASN A 26 -11.80 -6.46 14.15
CA ASN A 26 -13.19 -6.73 13.77
C ASN A 26 -14.12 -6.70 14.99
N GLN A 27 -13.72 -7.28 16.14
CA GLN A 27 -14.52 -7.23 17.36
C GLN A 27 -14.70 -5.81 17.90
N ILE A 28 -13.66 -4.96 17.82
CA ILE A 28 -13.77 -3.54 18.21
C ILE A 28 -14.77 -2.83 17.30
N ILE A 29 -14.61 -2.99 15.99
CA ILE A 29 -15.46 -2.35 14.98
C ILE A 29 -16.90 -2.86 15.08
N GLU A 30 -17.13 -4.15 15.32
CA GLU A 30 -18.46 -4.73 15.47
C GLU A 30 -19.20 -4.24 16.71
N GLN A 31 -18.47 -3.95 17.80
CA GLN A 31 -19.06 -3.40 19.02
C GLN A 31 -19.59 -1.98 18.81
N ASP A 32 -18.84 -1.14 18.08
CA ASP A 32 -19.27 0.20 17.70
C ASP A 32 -18.83 0.56 16.27
N PRO A 33 -19.63 0.21 15.25
CA PRO A 33 -19.28 0.50 13.86
C PRO A 33 -19.24 2.00 13.52
N GLU A 34 -19.80 2.87 14.37
CA GLU A 34 -19.75 4.33 14.17
C GLU A 34 -18.31 4.87 14.31
N ILE A 35 -17.41 4.14 14.98
CA ILE A 35 -16.00 4.52 15.08
C ILE A 35 -15.36 4.73 13.71
N LEU A 36 -15.72 3.91 12.70
CA LEU A 36 -15.20 4.06 11.33
C LEU A 36 -15.64 5.38 10.70
N ASP A 37 -16.89 5.79 10.94
CA ASP A 37 -17.42 7.06 10.43
C ASP A 37 -16.75 8.26 11.09
N LEU A 38 -16.48 8.15 12.40
CA LEU A 38 -15.78 9.17 13.19
C LEU A 38 -14.31 9.30 12.75
N LEU A 39 -13.60 8.18 12.55
CA LEU A 39 -12.23 8.19 12.04
C LEU A 39 -12.17 8.84 10.65
N LEU A 40 -13.09 8.47 9.75
CA LEU A 40 -13.16 9.09 8.42
C LEU A 40 -13.51 10.58 8.47
N ASP A 41 -14.36 11.03 9.40
CA ASP A 41 -14.67 12.45 9.56
C ASP A 41 -13.48 13.22 10.16
N CYS A 42 -12.75 12.62 11.11
CA CYS A 42 -11.52 13.17 11.68
C CYS A 42 -10.39 13.26 10.64
N ALA A 43 -10.20 12.25 9.79
CA ALA A 43 -9.26 12.27 8.66
C ALA A 43 -9.60 13.33 7.60
N ASN A 44 -10.84 13.82 7.61
CA ASN A 44 -11.31 14.91 6.75
C ASN A 44 -11.21 16.31 7.40
N THR A 45 -10.61 16.40 8.59
CA THR A 45 -10.36 17.69 9.25
C THR A 45 -9.45 18.55 8.38
N ARG A 46 -9.77 19.83 8.25
CA ARG A 46 -8.93 20.78 7.50
C ARG A 46 -7.77 21.24 8.38
N ARG A 47 -6.62 21.41 7.74
CA ARG A 47 -5.47 22.07 8.33
C ARG A 47 -5.83 23.51 8.69
N ASP A 48 -5.55 23.90 9.92
CA ASP A 48 -5.80 25.24 10.44
C ASP A 48 -4.49 26.04 10.37
N PRO A 49 -4.46 27.26 9.81
CA PRO A 49 -3.22 28.00 9.64
C PRO A 49 -2.37 28.19 10.91
N PRO A 50 -2.93 28.43 12.11
CA PRO A 50 -2.14 28.52 13.35
C PRO A 50 -1.48 27.22 13.80
N TYR A 51 -1.86 26.10 13.20
CA TYR A 51 -1.45 24.74 13.56
C TYR A 51 -1.24 23.90 12.28
N ALA A 52 -0.55 24.50 11.31
CA ALA A 52 -0.38 23.92 9.99
C ALA A 52 0.56 22.70 9.99
N GLU A 53 1.33 22.49 11.04
CA GLU A 53 2.19 21.34 11.28
C GLU A 53 1.41 20.08 11.71
N LEU A 54 0.21 20.22 12.29
CA LEU A 54 -0.48 19.08 12.92
C LEU A 54 -0.85 17.99 11.94
N GLN A 55 -0.65 16.74 12.34
CA GLN A 55 -0.87 15.55 11.49
C GLN A 55 -2.14 14.78 11.83
N VAL A 56 -3.13 15.45 12.44
CA VAL A 56 -4.39 14.81 12.90
C VAL A 56 -5.03 13.98 11.80
N ASP A 57 -5.02 14.48 10.57
CA ASP A 57 -5.65 13.82 9.44
C ASP A 57 -4.91 12.55 8.98
N SER A 58 -3.58 12.60 8.82
CA SER A 58 -2.77 11.44 8.49
C SER A 58 -2.81 10.39 9.59
N ARG A 59 -2.63 10.78 10.85
CA ARG A 59 -2.58 9.81 11.98
C ARG A 59 -3.88 9.05 12.15
N VAL A 60 -5.00 9.71 11.92
CA VAL A 60 -6.31 9.05 11.95
C VAL A 60 -6.52 8.15 10.73
N ALA A 61 -6.09 8.57 9.54
CA ALA A 61 -6.15 7.73 8.34
C ALA A 61 -5.26 6.49 8.46
N GLU A 62 -4.06 6.66 9.02
CA GLU A 62 -3.12 5.61 9.39
C GLU A 62 -3.75 4.64 10.40
N SER A 63 -4.37 5.16 11.46
CA SER A 63 -5.08 4.31 12.43
C SER A 63 -6.16 3.46 11.77
N LEU A 64 -6.92 4.04 10.83
CA LEU A 64 -7.94 3.32 10.07
C LEU A 64 -7.33 2.22 9.18
N ALA A 65 -6.21 2.50 8.52
CA ALA A 65 -5.45 1.52 7.75
C ALA A 65 -4.98 0.35 8.64
N LEU A 66 -4.39 0.66 9.79
CA LEU A 66 -3.87 -0.33 10.75
C LEU A 66 -4.97 -1.21 11.36
N MET A 67 -6.19 -0.70 11.51
CA MET A 67 -7.36 -1.50 11.90
C MET A 67 -7.79 -2.51 10.81
N LEU A 68 -7.37 -2.30 9.57
CA LEU A 68 -7.51 -3.23 8.44
C LEU A 68 -6.18 -3.93 8.15
N ASN A 69 -5.57 -4.45 9.21
CA ASN A 69 -4.29 -5.15 9.27
C ASN A 69 -4.11 -6.16 8.13
N PHE A 70 -3.32 -5.76 7.14
CA PHE A 70 -2.99 -6.60 6.00
C PHE A 70 -1.91 -7.64 6.40
N PRO A 71 -2.17 -8.95 6.26
CA PRO A 71 -1.19 -9.95 6.66
C PRO A 71 0.02 -9.95 5.71
N ALA A 72 1.17 -9.52 6.23
CA ALA A 72 2.45 -9.45 5.51
C ALA A 72 2.92 -10.77 4.87
N ASP A 73 2.35 -11.90 5.29
CA ASP A 73 2.67 -13.23 4.76
C ASP A 73 1.94 -13.55 3.45
N ILE A 74 1.01 -12.70 3.01
CA ILE A 74 0.15 -12.93 1.85
C ILE A 74 0.53 -11.97 0.71
N VAL A 75 0.51 -12.48 -0.52
CA VAL A 75 0.56 -11.68 -1.75
C VAL A 75 -0.78 -11.87 -2.46
N PRO A 76 -1.70 -10.88 -2.43
CA PRO A 76 -3.03 -11.11 -2.98
C PRO A 76 -2.97 -11.30 -4.49
N GLY A 77 -3.76 -12.26 -4.98
CA GLY A 77 -3.72 -12.74 -6.36
C GLY A 77 -2.83 -13.97 -6.55
N VAL A 78 -1.93 -14.26 -5.60
CA VAL A 78 -1.07 -15.46 -5.65
C VAL A 78 -1.63 -16.56 -4.77
N ARG A 79 -2.06 -17.67 -5.39
CA ARG A 79 -2.53 -18.85 -4.66
C ARG A 79 -1.38 -19.77 -4.32
N VAL A 80 -0.99 -19.76 -3.05
CA VAL A 80 -0.04 -20.72 -2.50
C VAL A 80 -0.82 -21.94 -2.02
N GLU A 81 -0.44 -23.11 -2.51
CA GLU A 81 -0.97 -24.39 -2.03
C GLU A 81 0.16 -25.07 -1.25
N LEU A 82 0.12 -24.96 0.08
CA LEU A 82 1.09 -25.61 0.97
C LEU A 82 0.61 -27.01 1.32
N VAL A 83 0.64 -27.93 0.34
CA VAL A 83 0.09 -29.30 0.44
C VAL A 83 0.60 -30.08 1.67
N GLU A 84 1.82 -29.80 2.12
CA GLU A 84 2.44 -30.47 3.27
C GLU A 84 2.22 -29.75 4.62
N ASP A 85 1.74 -28.50 4.62
CA ASP A 85 1.60 -27.65 5.81
C ASP A 85 0.19 -27.04 5.88
N GLU A 86 -0.82 -27.92 5.97
CA GLU A 86 -2.25 -27.55 6.02
C GLU A 86 -2.57 -26.55 7.15
N GLN A 87 -1.86 -26.63 8.27
CA GLN A 87 -2.00 -25.67 9.38
C GLN A 87 -1.68 -24.24 8.97
N ILE A 88 -0.58 -24.03 8.23
CA ILE A 88 -0.18 -22.71 7.75
C ILE A 88 -1.21 -22.22 6.72
N GLN A 89 -1.62 -23.09 5.80
CA GLN A 89 -2.65 -22.79 4.80
C GLN A 89 -3.95 -22.31 5.46
N ASN A 90 -4.45 -23.05 6.46
CA ASN A 90 -5.69 -22.71 7.17
C ASN A 90 -5.55 -21.40 7.95
N ARG A 91 -4.39 -21.15 8.58
CA ARG A 91 -4.13 -19.89 9.28
C ARG A 91 -4.14 -18.70 8.33
N LEU A 92 -3.47 -18.79 7.18
CA LEU A 92 -3.48 -17.74 6.16
C LEU A 92 -4.89 -17.50 5.60
N GLY A 93 -5.64 -18.58 5.37
CA GLY A 93 -7.05 -18.50 4.95
C GLY A 93 -7.91 -17.74 5.97
N SER A 94 -7.80 -18.08 7.26
CA SER A 94 -8.53 -17.40 8.34
C SER A 94 -8.17 -15.91 8.41
N ARG A 95 -6.87 -15.57 8.37
CA ARG A 95 -6.42 -14.17 8.41
C ARG A 95 -6.94 -13.37 7.22
N TRP A 96 -6.93 -13.98 6.02
CA TRP A 96 -7.50 -13.36 4.84
C TRP A 96 -9.01 -13.14 4.97
N GLU A 97 -9.75 -14.15 5.45
CA GLU A 97 -11.19 -14.05 5.68
C GLU A 97 -11.52 -12.97 6.71
N ALA A 98 -10.77 -12.90 7.82
CA ALA A 98 -10.92 -11.86 8.82
C ALA A 98 -10.68 -10.45 8.25
N LEU A 99 -9.66 -10.27 7.40
CA LEU A 99 -9.43 -9.00 6.70
C LEU A 99 -10.62 -8.62 5.81
N MET A 100 -11.12 -9.59 5.04
CA MET A 100 -12.27 -9.35 4.18
C MET A 100 -13.54 -9.02 4.96
N ASN A 101 -13.73 -9.60 6.16
CA ASN A 101 -14.82 -9.24 7.06
C ASN A 101 -14.69 -7.79 7.55
N GLY A 102 -13.48 -7.36 7.92
CA GLY A 102 -13.22 -5.95 8.29
C GLY A 102 -13.55 -4.98 7.16
N VAL A 103 -13.11 -5.32 5.93
CA VAL A 103 -13.45 -4.55 4.72
C VAL A 103 -14.96 -4.54 4.45
N GLU A 104 -15.66 -5.66 4.67
CA GLU A 104 -17.11 -5.73 4.54
C GLU A 104 -17.81 -4.80 5.54
N ILE A 105 -17.35 -4.76 6.80
CA ILE A 105 -17.91 -3.85 7.81
C ILE A 105 -17.69 -2.39 7.39
N LEU A 106 -16.48 -2.00 6.97
CA LEU A 106 -16.20 -0.65 6.47
C LEU A 106 -17.08 -0.29 5.28
N THR A 107 -17.19 -1.18 4.29
CA THR A 107 -17.93 -0.91 3.05
C THR A 107 -19.44 -0.99 3.23
N SER A 108 -19.92 -1.55 4.35
CA SER A 108 -21.32 -1.49 4.76
C SER A 108 -21.72 -0.14 5.36
N ARG A 109 -20.76 0.69 5.79
CA ARG A 109 -21.04 2.00 6.42
C ARG A 109 -21.67 2.97 5.41
N PRO A 110 -22.67 3.77 5.81
CA PRO A 110 -23.28 4.76 4.94
C PRO A 110 -22.24 5.75 4.40
N GLU A 111 -22.26 5.98 3.10
CA GLU A 111 -21.41 6.98 2.44
C GLU A 111 -19.89 6.78 2.62
N TRP A 112 -19.41 5.59 3.03
CA TRP A 112 -17.98 5.30 3.26
C TRP A 112 -17.09 5.77 2.08
N CYS A 113 -17.49 5.44 0.84
CA CYS A 113 -16.74 5.82 -0.36
C CYS A 113 -16.75 7.34 -0.58
N ARG A 114 -17.85 8.03 -0.25
CA ARG A 114 -17.90 9.50 -0.31
C ARG A 114 -17.04 10.14 0.76
N LYS A 115 -16.96 9.55 1.95
CA LYS A 115 -16.07 10.03 3.02
C LYS A 115 -14.61 9.96 2.58
N ILE A 116 -14.18 8.83 2.01
CA ILE A 116 -12.83 8.67 1.42
C ILE A 116 -12.58 9.67 0.28
N ASP A 117 -13.54 9.82 -0.65
CA ASP A 117 -13.45 10.80 -1.75
C ASP A 117 -13.34 12.25 -1.24
N ARG A 118 -14.00 12.61 -0.13
CA ARG A 118 -13.87 13.93 0.49
C ARG A 118 -12.47 14.16 1.08
N ILE A 119 -11.92 13.17 1.77
CA ILE A 119 -10.55 13.23 2.31
C ILE A 119 -9.57 13.47 1.17
N TRP A 120 -9.68 12.68 0.08
CA TRP A 120 -8.82 12.83 -1.09
C TRP A 120 -8.95 14.21 -1.74
N LYS A 121 -10.18 14.67 -2.02
CA LYS A 121 -10.42 15.99 -2.63
C LYS A 121 -9.91 17.14 -1.77
N ARG A 122 -9.91 16.99 -0.44
CA ARG A 122 -9.32 17.97 0.48
C ARG A 122 -7.80 18.01 0.29
N ILE A 123 -7.14 16.86 0.29
CA ILE A 123 -5.69 16.75 0.13
C ILE A 123 -5.26 17.29 -1.24
N GLU A 124 -5.90 16.85 -2.33
CA GLU A 124 -5.63 17.32 -3.69
C GLU A 124 -5.86 18.84 -3.83
N GLY A 125 -6.80 19.39 -3.06
CA GLY A 125 -7.10 20.82 -3.05
C GLY A 125 -6.26 21.64 -2.06
N GLU A 126 -5.39 21.01 -1.28
CA GLU A 126 -4.54 21.70 -0.31
C GLU A 126 -3.26 22.20 -0.98
N ASP A 127 -3.09 23.52 -0.93
CA ASP A 127 -1.99 24.25 -1.55
C ASP A 127 -0.75 24.19 -0.65
N ILE A 128 0.24 23.38 -1.04
CA ILE A 128 1.46 23.15 -0.26
C ILE A 128 2.29 24.42 -0.06
N ASP A 129 2.35 25.30 -1.07
CA ASP A 129 3.06 26.58 -0.96
C ASP A 129 2.44 27.43 0.16
N LYS A 130 1.11 27.37 0.27
CA LYS A 130 0.38 28.07 1.31
C LYS A 130 0.55 27.44 2.70
N VAL A 131 0.67 26.11 2.76
CA VAL A 131 0.96 25.40 4.02
C VAL A 131 2.35 25.76 4.53
N SER A 132 3.35 25.77 3.65
CA SER A 132 4.70 26.25 3.95
C SER A 132 4.67 27.71 4.41
N GLU A 133 3.96 28.61 3.70
CA GLU A 133 3.79 30.00 4.12
C GLU A 133 3.18 30.13 5.53
N TRP A 134 2.19 29.30 5.87
CA TRP A 134 1.59 29.31 7.21
C TRP A 134 2.57 28.88 8.30
N ILE A 135 3.39 27.87 8.02
CA ILE A 135 4.39 27.37 8.96
C ILE A 135 5.51 28.40 9.14
N GLU A 136 6.08 28.92 8.05
CA GLU A 136 7.16 29.92 8.09
C GLU A 136 6.75 31.21 8.83
N ASN A 137 5.48 31.63 8.68
CA ASN A 137 4.97 32.83 9.32
C ASN A 137 4.32 32.56 10.69
N ALA A 138 4.44 31.35 11.26
CA ALA A 138 3.73 30.98 12.48
C ALA A 138 4.06 31.88 13.68
N GLU A 139 5.33 32.27 13.84
CA GLU A 139 5.75 33.20 14.89
C GLU A 139 5.15 34.60 14.69
N GLN A 140 5.17 35.10 13.46
CA GLN A 140 4.75 36.48 13.14
C GLN A 140 3.23 36.65 13.12
N ASP A 141 2.51 35.74 12.48
CA ASP A 141 1.08 35.87 12.19
C ASP A 141 0.20 35.23 13.27
N TYR A 142 0.72 34.20 13.95
CA TYR A 142 -0.04 33.42 14.95
C TYR A 142 0.58 33.45 16.35
N TYR A 143 1.68 34.17 16.55
CA TYR A 143 2.38 34.29 17.83
C TYR A 143 2.82 32.93 18.41
N ALA A 144 3.19 31.99 17.54
CA ALA A 144 3.74 30.71 17.97
C ALA A 144 5.00 30.96 18.81
N THR A 145 5.01 30.45 20.05
CA THR A 145 6.17 30.57 20.94
C THR A 145 7.29 29.59 20.58
N LEU A 146 6.94 28.55 19.84
CA LEU A 146 7.80 27.53 19.27
C LEU A 146 7.30 27.36 17.83
N PRO A 147 7.84 28.12 16.86
CA PRO A 147 7.45 27.98 15.46
C PRO A 147 7.89 26.61 14.95
N PRO A 148 7.13 26.00 14.02
CA PRO A 148 7.53 24.72 13.47
C PRO A 148 8.81 24.83 12.64
N ASP A 149 9.61 23.78 12.60
CA ASP A 149 10.86 23.73 11.84
C ASP A 149 10.71 23.10 10.44
N GLU A 150 11.79 23.07 9.66
CA GLU A 150 11.81 22.48 8.31
C GLU A 150 11.48 20.98 8.34
N ASP A 151 11.83 20.27 9.41
CA ASP A 151 11.55 18.84 9.55
C ASP A 151 10.04 18.60 9.72
N GLU A 152 9.34 19.46 10.47
CA GLU A 152 7.89 19.41 10.59
C GLU A 152 7.17 19.72 9.28
N ILE A 153 7.71 20.63 8.46
CA ILE A 153 7.22 20.89 7.09
C ILE A 153 7.37 19.64 6.23
N MET A 154 8.56 19.03 6.22
CA MET A 154 8.81 17.82 5.45
C MET A 154 7.96 16.65 5.93
N ALA A 155 7.74 16.52 7.23
CA ALA A 155 6.83 15.52 7.77
C ALA A 155 5.42 15.68 7.20
N VAL A 156 4.86 16.90 7.14
CA VAL A 156 3.54 17.14 6.52
C VAL A 156 3.50 16.66 5.06
N VAL A 157 4.56 16.88 4.30
CA VAL A 157 4.70 16.43 2.92
C VAL A 157 4.77 14.90 2.85
N SER A 158 5.68 14.26 3.57
CA SER A 158 5.84 12.79 3.56
C SER A 158 4.54 12.08 3.97
N TYR A 159 3.82 12.59 4.97
CA TYR A 159 2.54 12.02 5.38
C TYR A 159 1.40 12.19 4.37
N ARG A 160 1.49 13.11 3.41
CA ARG A 160 0.51 13.20 2.33
C ARG A 160 0.68 12.06 1.33
N ALA A 161 1.91 11.59 1.14
CA ALA A 161 2.24 10.44 0.31
C ALA A 161 1.61 9.12 0.80
N ASP A 162 1.56 8.97 2.12
CA ASP A 162 1.31 7.68 2.80
C ASP A 162 -0.15 7.18 2.73
N ARG A 163 -1.04 7.91 2.06
CA ARG A 163 -2.50 7.78 2.24
C ARG A 163 -3.20 6.90 1.21
N HIS A 164 -2.45 6.08 0.48
CA HIS A 164 -2.95 5.32 -0.68
C HIS A 164 -3.34 3.87 -0.38
N GLN A 165 -4.04 3.62 0.73
CA GLN A 165 -4.44 2.27 1.10
C GLN A 165 -5.92 2.00 0.80
N LEU A 166 -6.19 1.20 -0.24
CA LEU A 166 -7.54 0.71 -0.55
C LEU A 166 -7.50 -0.76 -0.96
N HIS A 167 -8.17 -1.60 -0.17
CA HIS A 167 -8.39 -3.01 -0.49
C HIS A 167 -9.78 -3.24 -1.09
N ASN A 168 -9.85 -4.09 -2.11
CA ASN A 168 -11.10 -4.37 -2.82
C ASN A 168 -11.88 -5.52 -2.17
N GLY A 169 -12.98 -5.18 -1.50
CA GLY A 169 -13.99 -6.10 -0.99
C GLY A 169 -15.00 -6.57 -2.06
N SER A 170 -15.62 -7.73 -1.85
CA SER A 170 -16.76 -8.21 -2.67
C SER A 170 -18.00 -7.32 -2.53
N ALA A 171 -18.15 -6.63 -1.40
CA ALA A 171 -19.26 -5.72 -1.09
C ALA A 171 -19.18 -4.35 -1.80
N ILE A 172 -18.05 -4.02 -2.43
CA ILE A 172 -17.86 -2.72 -3.11
C ILE A 172 -18.67 -2.70 -4.41
N SER A 173 -19.50 -1.68 -4.62
CA SER A 173 -20.29 -1.55 -5.84
C SER A 173 -19.46 -1.10 -7.05
N ASP A 174 -19.97 -1.34 -8.26
CA ASP A 174 -19.32 -0.88 -9.50
C ASP A 174 -19.14 0.64 -9.51
N VAL A 175 -20.09 1.38 -8.93
CA VAL A 175 -20.05 2.84 -8.84
C VAL A 175 -18.97 3.29 -7.87
N ASP A 176 -18.79 2.59 -6.74
CA ASP A 176 -17.74 2.91 -5.76
C ASP A 176 -16.35 2.66 -6.35
N LEU A 177 -16.15 1.53 -7.06
CA LEU A 177 -14.89 1.27 -7.78
C LEU A 177 -14.55 2.39 -8.77
N LEU A 178 -15.55 2.91 -9.48
CA LEU A 178 -15.36 4.01 -10.42
C LEU A 178 -15.11 5.36 -9.72
N ASN A 179 -15.65 5.57 -8.53
CA ASN A 179 -15.38 6.76 -7.70
C ASN A 179 -13.97 6.72 -7.09
N LEU A 180 -13.41 5.54 -6.82
CA LEU A 180 -12.05 5.35 -6.34
C LEU A 180 -10.98 5.38 -7.45
N LEU A 181 -11.41 5.23 -8.71
CA LEU A 181 -10.51 5.21 -9.86
C LEU A 181 -9.62 6.47 -9.98
N PRO A 182 -10.11 7.71 -9.81
CA PRO A 182 -9.27 8.91 -9.88
C PRO A 182 -8.17 8.93 -8.83
N ILE A 183 -8.51 8.51 -7.61
CA ILE A 183 -7.59 8.47 -6.46
C ILE A 183 -6.42 7.56 -6.80
N THR A 184 -6.72 6.33 -7.20
CA THR A 184 -5.65 5.37 -7.54
C THR A 184 -4.93 5.71 -8.84
N HIS A 185 -5.61 6.31 -9.82
CA HIS A 185 -4.98 6.76 -11.07
C HIS A 185 -3.98 7.89 -10.82
N ALA A 186 -4.32 8.85 -9.96
CA ALA A 186 -3.41 9.93 -9.54
C ALA A 186 -2.18 9.37 -8.80
N ALA A 187 -2.37 8.33 -7.99
CA ALA A 187 -1.28 7.63 -7.33
C ALA A 187 -0.42 6.76 -8.28
N CYS A 188 -0.85 6.55 -9.53
CA CYS A 188 -0.17 5.76 -10.56
C CYS A 188 0.36 6.65 -11.69
N GLN A 189 1.12 7.69 -11.34
CA GLN A 189 1.76 8.60 -12.29
C GLN A 189 3.29 8.43 -12.35
N GLU A 190 3.86 8.95 -13.43
CA GLU A 190 5.31 9.03 -13.59
C GLU A 190 5.90 9.94 -12.50
N VAL A 191 6.95 9.44 -11.86
CA VAL A 191 7.72 10.18 -10.87
C VAL A 191 8.92 10.75 -11.60
N LYS A 192 9.22 12.02 -11.35
CA LYS A 192 10.44 12.63 -11.86
C LYS A 192 11.62 12.07 -11.07
N ASP A 193 12.77 11.95 -11.71
CA ASP A 193 13.99 11.63 -10.99
C ASP A 193 14.45 12.89 -10.22
N ASP A 194 15.20 12.72 -9.13
CA ASP A 194 15.67 13.83 -8.28
C ASP A 194 16.43 14.88 -9.12
N ASP A 195 17.23 14.41 -10.08
CA ASP A 195 17.99 15.26 -11.03
C ASP A 195 17.10 16.10 -11.96
N GLU A 196 15.79 15.82 -12.04
CA GLU A 196 14.82 16.55 -12.86
C GLU A 196 14.00 17.59 -12.06
N VAL A 197 14.24 17.70 -10.76
CA VAL A 197 13.57 18.62 -9.85
C VAL A 197 14.51 19.76 -9.47
N ASP A 198 13.98 20.98 -9.41
CA ASP A 198 14.71 22.15 -8.93
C ASP A 198 14.59 22.18 -7.41
N ASP A 199 15.71 22.06 -6.69
CA ASP A 199 15.77 22.08 -5.22
C ASP A 199 15.25 23.41 -4.63
N GLU A 200 15.18 24.48 -5.43
CA GLU A 200 14.60 25.76 -5.01
C GLU A 200 13.05 25.79 -5.14
N ASP A 201 12.44 24.81 -5.82
CA ASP A 201 10.99 24.70 -5.98
C ASP A 201 10.42 23.71 -4.94
N PHE A 202 10.06 24.24 -3.77
CA PHE A 202 9.49 23.45 -2.66
C PHE A 202 8.29 22.60 -3.09
N LYS A 203 7.46 23.09 -4.02
CA LYS A 203 6.34 22.33 -4.54
C LYS A 203 6.80 21.13 -5.35
N ALA A 204 7.83 21.30 -6.18
CA ALA A 204 8.39 20.20 -6.95
C ALA A 204 9.05 19.16 -6.05
N LEU A 205 9.75 19.59 -4.98
CA LEU A 205 10.27 18.71 -3.93
C LEU A 205 9.14 17.98 -3.18
N ALA A 206 8.06 18.68 -2.84
CA ALA A 206 6.93 18.06 -2.18
C ALA A 206 6.22 17.04 -3.07
N GLU A 207 6.05 17.34 -4.37
CA GLU A 207 5.52 16.38 -5.34
C GLU A 207 6.43 15.17 -5.54
N LEU A 208 7.75 15.36 -5.42
CA LEU A 208 8.75 14.30 -5.53
C LEU A 208 8.66 13.36 -4.31
N GLU A 209 8.69 13.94 -3.11
CA GLU A 209 8.55 13.23 -1.83
C GLU A 209 7.21 12.49 -1.75
N GLU A 210 6.10 13.12 -2.13
CA GLU A 210 4.77 12.50 -2.17
C GLU A 210 4.71 11.26 -3.08
N ARG A 211 5.57 11.19 -4.10
CA ARG A 211 5.54 10.14 -5.11
C ARG A 211 6.59 9.05 -4.89
N HIS A 212 7.65 9.36 -4.16
CA HIS A 212 8.72 8.44 -3.77
C HIS A 212 8.55 7.87 -2.37
N SER A 213 7.82 8.56 -1.48
CA SER A 213 7.60 8.03 -0.14
C SER A 213 6.85 6.71 -0.23
N ASP A 214 7.53 5.67 0.24
CA ASP A 214 6.95 4.39 0.58
C ASP A 214 6.74 4.41 2.09
N THR A 215 5.49 4.39 2.54
CA THR A 215 5.23 4.13 3.97
C THR A 215 5.56 2.69 4.26
N ILE A 216 6.63 2.50 5.04
CA ILE A 216 7.04 1.19 5.52
C ILE A 216 6.76 1.13 7.01
N TYR A 217 5.65 0.52 7.36
CA TYR A 217 5.36 0.18 8.75
C TYR A 217 6.19 -1.03 9.16
N ARG A 218 6.96 -0.91 10.24
CA ARG A 218 7.79 -2.01 10.75
C ARG A 218 7.30 -2.54 12.07
N ALA A 219 7.51 -3.84 12.22
CA ALA A 219 7.43 -4.52 13.49
C ALA A 219 8.56 -4.03 14.44
N GLY A 220 8.22 -3.19 15.42
CA GLY A 220 9.13 -2.78 16.50
C GLY A 220 9.92 -1.51 16.21
N SER A 221 9.55 -0.72 15.20
CA SER A 221 10.17 0.58 14.94
C SER A 221 9.45 1.71 15.66
N ARG A 222 10.22 2.67 16.19
CA ARG A 222 9.71 3.96 16.66
C ARG A 222 9.06 4.73 15.51
N ASP A 223 8.10 5.57 15.86
CA ASP A 223 7.67 6.65 14.98
C ASP A 223 8.80 7.70 14.92
N PRO A 224 9.31 8.05 13.72
CA PRO A 224 10.41 9.01 13.59
C PRO A 224 10.08 10.41 14.12
N THR A 225 8.80 10.78 14.26
CA THR A 225 8.38 12.09 14.79
C THR A 225 8.49 12.23 16.31
N ARG A 226 8.94 11.19 17.01
CA ARG A 226 9.06 11.16 18.48
C ARG A 226 10.49 11.31 18.99
N ASP A 227 11.45 11.61 18.10
CA ASP A 227 12.86 11.79 18.45
C ASP A 227 13.10 13.13 19.16
N ASP A 228 12.74 13.16 20.46
CA ASP A 228 13.40 14.01 21.44
C ASP A 228 14.52 13.18 22.11
N ASP A 229 15.76 13.52 21.77
CA ASP A 229 17.03 13.31 22.50
C ASP A 229 17.23 12.04 23.39
N ASP A 230 18.33 11.33 23.07
CA ASP A 230 19.24 10.61 23.98
C ASP A 230 18.74 9.46 24.89
N ASN A 231 17.45 9.13 24.92
CA ASN A 231 16.99 7.99 25.71
C ASN A 231 16.84 6.72 24.84
N GLU A 232 17.81 5.81 24.98
CA GLU A 232 17.74 4.36 24.66
C GLU A 232 16.67 3.62 25.52
N GLY A 233 15.46 4.18 25.63
CA GLY A 233 14.32 3.56 26.29
C GLY A 233 13.44 2.79 25.31
N ASP A 234 13.20 1.51 25.59
CA ASP A 234 12.35 0.60 24.83
C ASP A 234 10.93 1.15 24.62
N PHE A 235 10.51 1.30 23.36
CA PHE A 235 9.11 1.30 22.95
C PHE A 235 8.98 0.49 21.66
N ILE A 236 8.67 -0.79 21.82
CA ILE A 236 8.44 -1.73 20.71
C ILE A 236 6.97 -1.61 20.33
N LEU A 237 6.64 -0.71 19.39
CA LEU A 237 5.36 -0.78 18.70
C LEU A 237 5.56 -1.74 17.53
N GLN A 238 5.02 -2.96 17.64
CA GLN A 238 5.04 -3.90 16.53
C GLN A 238 3.91 -3.53 15.57
N ILE A 239 4.24 -2.99 14.39
CA ILE A 239 3.26 -2.76 13.32
C ILE A 239 3.35 -3.92 12.33
N ASN A 240 2.23 -4.30 11.70
CA ASN A 240 2.32 -5.23 10.58
C ASN A 240 3.03 -4.57 9.40
N GLU A 241 3.86 -5.37 8.75
CA GLU A 241 4.57 -4.96 7.54
C GLU A 241 3.55 -4.74 6.42
N GLU A 242 3.38 -3.50 5.99
CA GLU A 242 2.49 -3.12 4.89
C GLU A 242 3.27 -2.33 3.84
N VAL A 243 3.05 -2.68 2.57
CA VAL A 243 3.59 -1.94 1.42
C VAL A 243 2.47 -1.85 0.39
N LEU A 244 1.84 -0.68 0.33
CA LEU A 244 0.78 -0.38 -0.61
C LEU A 244 1.17 0.85 -1.41
N THR A 245 1.58 0.63 -2.65
CA THR A 245 1.91 1.72 -3.57
C THR A 245 0.71 2.04 -4.45
N GLY A 246 0.58 3.32 -4.84
CA GLY A 246 -0.46 3.78 -5.76
C GLY A 246 -0.68 2.89 -7.00
N PRO A 247 0.38 2.43 -7.69
CA PRO A 247 0.26 1.50 -8.81
C PRO A 247 -0.40 0.16 -8.46
N ILE A 248 -0.11 -0.42 -7.29
CA ILE A 248 -0.76 -1.67 -6.84
C ILE A 248 -2.27 -1.44 -6.74
N CYS A 249 -2.68 -0.39 -6.01
CA CYS A 249 -4.09 -0.04 -5.82
C CYS A 249 -4.79 0.24 -7.15
N HIS A 250 -4.13 0.96 -8.07
CA HIS A 250 -4.68 1.27 -9.38
C HIS A 250 -4.94 0.02 -10.21
N ILE A 251 -3.94 -0.84 -10.40
CA ILE A 251 -4.11 -2.06 -11.18
C ILE A 251 -5.12 -2.99 -10.49
N ARG A 252 -5.21 -3.02 -9.16
CA ARG A 252 -6.26 -3.80 -8.43
C ARG A 252 -7.67 -3.33 -8.76
N ILE A 253 -7.90 -2.02 -8.83
CA ILE A 253 -9.19 -1.48 -9.29
C ILE A 253 -9.43 -1.92 -10.73
N LEU A 254 -8.44 -1.78 -11.63
CA LEU A 254 -8.57 -2.22 -13.01
C LEU A 254 -8.90 -3.71 -13.14
N VAL A 255 -8.25 -4.59 -12.36
CA VAL A 255 -8.58 -6.03 -12.28
C VAL A 255 -10.04 -6.23 -11.87
N SER A 256 -10.50 -5.51 -10.85
CA SER A 256 -11.88 -5.62 -10.35
C SER A 256 -12.89 -5.16 -11.41
N LEU A 257 -12.59 -4.06 -12.11
CA LEU A 257 -13.37 -3.57 -13.24
C LEU A 257 -13.38 -4.58 -14.41
N ALA A 258 -12.27 -5.27 -14.68
CA ALA A 258 -12.16 -6.28 -15.74
C ALA A 258 -13.03 -7.49 -15.43
N LYS A 259 -12.88 -8.07 -14.23
CA LYS A 259 -13.65 -9.23 -13.78
C LYS A 259 -15.15 -9.00 -13.85
N ARG A 260 -15.59 -7.76 -13.65
CA ARG A 260 -17.00 -7.35 -13.69
C ARG A 260 -17.49 -6.87 -15.07
N GLY A 261 -16.61 -6.90 -16.08
CA GLY A 261 -16.89 -6.45 -17.45
C GLY A 261 -17.29 -4.98 -17.52
N ILE A 262 -16.67 -4.11 -16.71
CA ILE A 262 -17.04 -2.70 -16.59
C ILE A 262 -16.35 -1.84 -17.65
N PHE A 263 -15.17 -2.21 -18.15
CA PHE A 263 -14.46 -1.45 -19.19
C PHE A 263 -15.35 -1.18 -20.42
N GLU A 264 -15.92 -2.23 -20.99
CA GLU A 264 -16.75 -2.14 -22.19
C GLU A 264 -18.05 -1.37 -21.89
N LYS A 265 -18.64 -1.60 -20.72
CA LYS A 265 -19.87 -0.92 -20.29
C LYS A 265 -19.64 0.59 -20.19
N VAL A 266 -18.56 1.03 -19.53
CA VAL A 266 -18.26 2.45 -19.34
C VAL A 266 -18.08 3.14 -20.67
N GLN A 267 -17.36 2.54 -21.62
CA GLN A 267 -17.14 3.14 -22.94
C GLN A 267 -18.46 3.37 -23.71
N GLN A 268 -19.46 2.51 -23.49
CA GLN A 268 -20.79 2.61 -24.11
C GLN A 268 -21.75 3.59 -23.40
N TRP A 269 -21.43 4.04 -22.19
CA TRP A 269 -22.33 4.95 -21.44
C TRP A 269 -22.41 6.34 -22.09
N ASN A 270 -23.63 6.83 -22.25
CA ASN A 270 -23.92 8.21 -22.66
C ASN A 270 -24.25 9.13 -21.47
N LYS A 271 -24.60 8.54 -20.32
CA LYS A 271 -24.91 9.23 -19.07
C LYS A 271 -24.26 8.47 -17.91
N ALA A 272 -23.74 9.22 -16.94
CA ALA A 272 -23.19 8.64 -15.73
C ALA A 272 -24.27 7.88 -14.93
N PRO A 273 -23.94 6.70 -14.36
CA PRO A 273 -24.84 6.00 -13.45
C PRO A 273 -25.07 6.84 -12.19
N LYS A 274 -26.20 6.57 -11.51
CA LYS A 274 -26.54 7.24 -10.25
C LYS A 274 -25.46 6.93 -9.21
N GLY A 275 -24.99 7.97 -8.52
CA GLY A 275 -23.98 7.84 -7.45
C GLY A 275 -22.54 8.02 -7.91
N LEU A 276 -22.27 8.07 -9.23
CA LEU A 276 -20.95 8.43 -9.73
C LEU A 276 -20.69 9.93 -9.46
N ASN A 277 -19.77 10.23 -8.56
CA ASN A 277 -19.46 11.59 -8.08
C ASN A 277 -18.07 12.06 -8.54
N MET A 278 -17.86 11.95 -9.85
CA MET A 278 -16.68 12.49 -10.51
C MET A 278 -16.91 13.98 -10.71
N GLY A 279 -15.97 14.84 -10.25
CA GLY A 279 -16.06 16.31 -10.31
C GLY A 279 -16.19 16.88 -11.74
N GLY A 280 -15.57 18.04 -12.02
CA GLY A 280 -15.80 18.83 -13.25
C GLY A 280 -15.66 18.09 -14.61
N GLY A 281 -15.06 16.90 -14.67
CA GLY A 281 -14.96 16.08 -15.89
C GLY A 281 -15.88 14.84 -15.98
N GLY A 282 -16.62 14.48 -14.94
CA GLY A 282 -17.67 13.45 -14.97
C GLY A 282 -17.27 12.11 -15.63
N LEU A 283 -18.20 11.55 -16.42
CA LEU A 283 -18.01 10.31 -17.20
C LEU A 283 -16.85 10.39 -18.22
N ARG A 284 -16.54 11.59 -18.74
CA ARG A 284 -15.46 11.76 -19.73
C ARG A 284 -14.11 11.42 -19.11
N ASN A 285 -13.86 11.84 -17.87
CA ASN A 285 -12.64 11.52 -17.16
C ASN A 285 -12.51 10.02 -16.90
N VAL A 286 -13.59 9.36 -16.46
CA VAL A 286 -13.59 7.90 -16.29
C VAL A 286 -13.25 7.18 -17.60
N LYS A 287 -13.89 7.57 -18.71
CA LYS A 287 -13.59 6.98 -20.03
C LYS A 287 -12.13 7.19 -20.44
N LYS A 288 -11.54 8.33 -20.11
CA LYS A 288 -10.12 8.62 -20.38
C LYS A 288 -9.22 7.71 -19.55
N MET A 289 -9.45 7.62 -18.22
CA MET A 289 -8.67 6.76 -17.32
C MET A 289 -8.77 5.27 -17.69
N LEU A 290 -9.93 4.83 -18.17
CA LEU A 290 -10.16 3.47 -18.68
C LEU A 290 -9.89 3.32 -20.18
N SER A 291 -9.21 4.28 -20.81
CA SER A 291 -8.85 4.18 -22.22
C SER A 291 -7.67 3.23 -22.39
N ASP A 292 -7.60 2.58 -23.54
CA ASP A 292 -6.52 1.64 -23.86
C ASP A 292 -5.13 2.28 -23.75
N LYS A 293 -5.04 3.57 -24.10
CA LYS A 293 -3.80 4.36 -23.99
C LYS A 293 -3.36 4.53 -22.54
N GLU A 294 -4.28 4.93 -21.65
CA GLU A 294 -3.94 5.16 -20.24
C GLU A 294 -3.60 3.84 -19.53
N ILE A 295 -4.35 2.76 -19.79
CA ILE A 295 -4.06 1.44 -19.21
C ILE A 295 -2.65 0.97 -19.61
N LYS A 296 -2.29 1.09 -20.89
CA LYS A 296 -0.94 0.74 -21.38
C LYS A 296 0.13 1.56 -20.69
N ARG A 297 -0.08 2.88 -20.57
CA ARG A 297 0.85 3.78 -19.86
C ARG A 297 1.03 3.36 -18.39
N SER A 298 -0.06 3.05 -17.69
CA SER A 298 0.01 2.59 -16.29
C SER A 298 0.76 1.27 -16.16
N LEU A 299 0.56 0.32 -17.08
CA LEU A 299 1.30 -0.95 -17.08
C LEU A 299 2.79 -0.78 -17.37
N ASP A 300 3.16 0.05 -18.34
CA ASP A 300 4.56 0.36 -18.64
C ASP A 300 5.26 0.99 -17.44
N LEU A 301 4.58 1.90 -16.74
CA LEU A 301 5.06 2.49 -15.48
C LEU A 301 5.23 1.42 -14.39
N CYS A 302 4.27 0.51 -14.23
CA CYS A 302 4.38 -0.58 -13.27
C CYS A 302 5.62 -1.44 -13.54
N LEU A 303 5.92 -1.76 -14.80
CA LEU A 303 7.13 -2.52 -15.16
C LEU A 303 8.42 -1.78 -14.80
N LYS A 304 8.49 -0.46 -15.05
CA LYS A 304 9.64 0.37 -14.61
C LYS A 304 9.80 0.31 -13.10
N ARG A 305 8.72 0.52 -12.34
CA ARG A 305 8.76 0.49 -10.87
C ARG A 305 9.10 -0.89 -10.31
N MET A 306 8.69 -1.97 -10.96
CA MET A 306 9.09 -3.32 -10.56
C MET A 306 10.60 -3.55 -10.72
N ALA A 307 11.19 -3.05 -11.81
CA ALA A 307 12.63 -3.13 -12.01
C ALA A 307 13.38 -2.32 -10.95
N GLN A 308 12.95 -1.07 -10.72
CA GLN A 308 13.52 -0.19 -9.70
C GLN A 308 13.42 -0.81 -8.30
N GLY A 309 12.23 -1.25 -7.89
CA GLY A 309 12.03 -1.83 -6.56
C GLY A 309 12.87 -3.09 -6.32
N ARG A 310 13.13 -3.89 -7.36
CA ARG A 310 14.08 -5.00 -7.25
C ARG A 310 15.52 -4.52 -7.09
N GLU A 311 15.91 -3.42 -7.75
CA GLU A 311 17.24 -2.82 -7.63
C GLU A 311 17.46 -2.21 -6.25
N ASP A 312 16.52 -1.39 -5.76
CA ASP A 312 16.55 -0.82 -4.40
C ASP A 312 16.64 -1.92 -3.33
N GLY A 313 15.86 -2.99 -3.48
CA GLY A 313 15.94 -4.14 -2.57
C GLY A 313 17.33 -4.79 -2.57
N ASN A 314 18.02 -4.83 -3.72
CA ASN A 314 19.40 -5.34 -3.77
C ASN A 314 20.39 -4.40 -3.10
N GLU A 315 20.21 -3.09 -3.27
CA GLU A 315 21.05 -2.06 -2.67
C GLU A 315 20.93 -2.09 -1.15
N LEU A 316 19.69 -2.03 -0.62
CA LEU A 316 19.38 -2.16 0.80
C LEU A 316 20.00 -3.43 1.41
N PHE A 317 19.91 -4.56 0.70
CA PHE A 317 20.50 -5.81 1.16
C PHE A 317 22.03 -5.80 1.15
N ARG A 318 22.67 -5.28 0.10
CA ARG A 318 24.13 -5.37 -0.09
C ARG A 318 24.88 -4.32 0.70
N GLU A 319 24.37 -3.10 0.72
CA GLU A 319 25.08 -1.92 1.23
C GLU A 319 24.72 -1.67 2.69
N HIS A 320 23.41 -1.69 2.98
CA HIS A 320 22.90 -1.35 4.32
C HIS A 320 22.72 -2.60 5.21
N LYS A 321 22.74 -3.80 4.62
CA LYS A 321 22.38 -5.06 5.30
C LYS A 321 20.99 -5.01 5.96
N GLY A 322 20.12 -4.15 5.46
CA GLY A 322 18.74 -3.97 5.92
C GLY A 322 17.88 -5.10 5.43
N LEU A 323 17.84 -6.21 6.17
CA LEU A 323 17.04 -7.39 5.79
C LEU A 323 15.55 -7.05 5.73
N ASP A 324 15.09 -6.17 6.61
CA ASP A 324 13.69 -5.82 6.80
C ASP A 324 13.22 -4.93 5.65
N GLU A 325 13.98 -3.87 5.36
CA GLU A 325 13.72 -2.93 4.29
C GLU A 325 13.81 -3.62 2.93
N ALA A 326 14.84 -4.44 2.71
CA ALA A 326 14.95 -5.23 1.50
C ALA A 326 13.77 -6.21 1.36
N GLN A 327 13.37 -6.89 2.44
CA GLN A 327 12.22 -7.79 2.44
C GLN A 327 10.95 -7.07 1.99
N LEU A 328 10.65 -5.93 2.62
CA LEU A 328 9.49 -5.09 2.34
C LEU A 328 9.48 -4.62 0.90
N ARG A 329 10.61 -4.12 0.39
CA ARG A 329 10.74 -3.68 -1.01
C ARG A 329 10.51 -4.81 -2.00
N TYR A 330 11.10 -5.98 -1.77
CA TYR A 330 10.85 -7.16 -2.61
C TYR A 330 9.40 -7.62 -2.52
N TRP A 331 8.79 -7.60 -1.33
CA TRP A 331 7.41 -8.03 -1.15
C TRP A 331 6.41 -7.07 -1.83
N GLY A 332 6.54 -5.76 -1.65
CA GLY A 332 5.75 -4.76 -2.37
C GLY A 332 5.89 -4.89 -3.89
N THR A 333 7.12 -5.09 -4.37
CA THR A 333 7.39 -5.36 -5.79
C THR A 333 6.72 -6.64 -6.29
N ALA A 334 6.72 -7.70 -5.48
CA ALA A 334 6.00 -8.93 -5.80
C ALA A 334 4.48 -8.71 -5.84
N GLN A 335 3.90 -7.90 -4.96
CA GLN A 335 2.48 -7.55 -5.02
C GLN A 335 2.11 -6.80 -6.31
N LEU A 336 2.95 -5.84 -6.73
CA LEU A 336 2.76 -5.12 -7.98
C LEU A 336 2.85 -6.05 -9.20
N ALA A 337 3.83 -6.95 -9.20
CA ALA A 337 3.97 -7.95 -10.24
C ALA A 337 2.78 -8.92 -10.30
N ALA A 338 2.30 -9.38 -9.14
CA ALA A 338 1.15 -10.27 -9.04
C ALA A 338 -0.13 -9.64 -9.63
N VAL A 339 -0.42 -8.39 -9.28
CA VAL A 339 -1.63 -7.74 -9.78
C VAL A 339 -1.56 -7.45 -11.29
N VAL A 340 -0.37 -7.16 -11.84
CA VAL A 340 -0.19 -6.99 -13.29
C VAL A 340 -0.38 -8.32 -14.04
N VAL A 341 0.14 -9.43 -13.50
CA VAL A 341 -0.10 -10.77 -14.06
C VAL A 341 -1.60 -11.10 -14.03
N GLU A 342 -2.26 -10.87 -12.89
CA GLU A 342 -3.70 -11.08 -12.76
C GLU A 342 -4.48 -10.22 -13.76
N PHE A 343 -4.09 -8.96 -13.96
CA PHE A 343 -4.71 -8.07 -14.93
C PHE A 343 -4.61 -8.59 -16.38
N ASP A 344 -3.44 -9.08 -16.79
CA ASP A 344 -3.28 -9.69 -18.12
C ASP A 344 -4.18 -10.93 -18.27
N GLU A 345 -4.27 -11.77 -17.22
CA GLU A 345 -5.11 -12.97 -17.21
C GLU A 345 -6.60 -12.63 -17.34
N VAL A 346 -7.12 -11.71 -16.53
CA VAL A 346 -8.55 -11.35 -16.56
C VAL A 346 -8.94 -10.57 -17.81
N THR A 347 -7.97 -9.97 -18.50
CA THR A 347 -8.16 -9.32 -19.81
C THR A 347 -7.86 -10.25 -20.98
N ASN A 348 -7.65 -11.55 -20.72
CA ASN A 348 -7.37 -12.59 -21.72
C ASN A 348 -6.18 -12.25 -22.62
N GLY A 349 -5.10 -11.71 -22.06
CA GLY A 349 -3.88 -11.40 -22.79
C GLY A 349 -3.95 -10.14 -23.65
N ARG A 350 -5.01 -9.33 -23.55
CA ARG A 350 -5.16 -8.08 -24.31
C ARG A 350 -3.99 -7.12 -24.10
N TYR A 351 -3.41 -7.14 -22.91
CA TYR A 351 -2.31 -6.26 -22.52
C TYR A 351 -0.96 -6.99 -22.40
N HIS A 352 -0.84 -8.20 -22.95
CA HIS A 352 0.30 -9.09 -22.73
C HIS A 352 1.65 -8.43 -23.04
N VAL A 353 1.73 -7.62 -24.09
CA VAL A 353 2.96 -6.90 -24.46
C VAL A 353 3.42 -5.94 -23.36
N HIS A 354 2.47 -5.27 -22.70
CA HIS A 354 2.72 -4.29 -21.62
C HIS A 354 2.78 -4.92 -20.23
N ALA A 355 2.39 -6.20 -20.09
CA ALA A 355 2.56 -6.99 -18.86
C ALA A 355 3.79 -7.92 -18.92
N ARG A 356 4.45 -8.00 -20.09
CA ARG A 356 5.52 -8.95 -20.36
C ARG A 356 6.66 -8.78 -19.37
N GLY A 357 6.99 -9.88 -18.68
CA GLY A 357 8.06 -9.91 -17.69
C GLY A 357 7.59 -9.69 -16.25
N ALA A 358 6.35 -9.24 -16.02
CA ALA A 358 5.79 -9.13 -14.67
C ALA A 358 5.83 -10.48 -13.93
N ARG A 359 5.53 -11.59 -14.61
CA ARG A 359 5.62 -12.93 -13.99
C ARG A 359 7.04 -13.31 -13.59
N LYS A 360 8.04 -12.95 -14.39
CA LYS A 360 9.46 -13.18 -14.05
C LYS A 360 9.85 -12.35 -12.84
N GLU A 361 9.47 -11.08 -12.80
CA GLU A 361 9.71 -10.20 -11.65
C GLU A 361 9.00 -10.73 -10.40
N LEU A 362 7.77 -11.24 -10.51
CA LEU A 362 7.04 -11.87 -9.41
C LEU A 362 7.83 -13.04 -8.78
N VAL A 363 8.32 -13.97 -9.59
CA VAL A 363 9.11 -15.12 -9.11
C VAL A 363 10.42 -14.69 -8.44
N LEU A 364 11.12 -13.72 -9.03
CA LEU A 364 12.40 -13.22 -8.51
C LEU A 364 12.20 -12.52 -7.17
N ASN A 365 11.23 -11.62 -7.08
CA ASN A 365 10.97 -10.84 -5.89
C ASN A 365 10.40 -11.69 -4.75
N LEU A 366 9.50 -12.65 -5.02
CA LEU A 366 9.08 -13.63 -4.02
C LEU A 366 10.26 -14.45 -3.48
N GLY A 367 11.13 -14.92 -4.36
CA GLY A 367 12.32 -15.66 -3.94
C GLY A 367 13.27 -14.80 -3.08
N ASN A 368 13.46 -13.53 -3.41
CA ASN A 368 14.31 -12.62 -2.65
C ASN A 368 13.68 -12.25 -1.30
N ALA A 369 12.39 -11.94 -1.25
CA ALA A 369 11.65 -11.73 -0.01
C ALA A 369 11.74 -12.98 0.90
N ALA A 370 11.68 -14.18 0.32
CA ALA A 370 11.87 -15.42 1.07
C ALA A 370 13.28 -15.55 1.65
N GLU A 371 14.32 -15.11 0.93
CA GLU A 371 15.70 -15.11 1.46
C GLU A 371 15.86 -14.16 2.63
N MET A 372 15.28 -12.96 2.54
CA MET A 372 15.31 -12.00 3.65
C MET A 372 14.56 -12.55 4.87
N ALA A 373 13.37 -13.14 4.64
CA ALA A 373 12.60 -13.83 5.67
C ALA A 373 13.41 -14.95 6.36
N LEU A 374 14.16 -15.75 5.61
CA LEU A 374 15.04 -16.79 6.16
C LEU A 374 16.15 -16.18 7.01
N GLY A 375 16.74 -15.06 6.58
CA GLY A 375 17.76 -14.33 7.34
C GLY A 375 17.25 -13.88 8.71
N ARG A 376 15.98 -13.44 8.77
CA ARG A 376 15.27 -13.05 10.00
C ARG A 376 14.64 -14.21 10.77
N GLN A 377 14.77 -15.44 10.30
CA GLN A 377 14.14 -16.63 10.89
C GLN A 377 12.60 -16.57 10.90
N TYR A 378 12.00 -15.85 9.97
CA TYR A 378 10.56 -15.85 9.71
C TYR A 378 10.22 -17.04 8.80
N TRP A 379 10.34 -18.24 9.36
CA TRP A 379 10.29 -19.50 8.62
C TRP A 379 8.98 -19.72 7.86
N GLU A 380 7.84 -19.37 8.46
CA GLU A 380 6.53 -19.55 7.81
C GLU A 380 6.37 -18.58 6.62
N ARG A 381 6.72 -17.31 6.79
CA ARG A 381 6.73 -16.31 5.70
C ARG A 381 7.66 -16.73 4.56
N ALA A 382 8.87 -17.17 4.91
CA ALA A 382 9.85 -17.69 3.96
C ALA A 382 9.28 -18.88 3.16
N LEU A 383 8.59 -19.80 3.84
CA LEU A 383 7.98 -20.96 3.21
C LEU A 383 6.90 -20.56 2.22
N VAL A 384 6.01 -19.62 2.61
CA VAL A 384 4.93 -19.12 1.74
C VAL A 384 5.51 -18.50 0.47
N PHE A 385 6.43 -17.54 0.61
CA PHE A 385 7.02 -16.83 -0.52
C PHE A 385 7.84 -17.77 -1.42
N ALA A 386 8.66 -18.65 -0.86
CA ALA A 386 9.46 -19.58 -1.65
C ALA A 386 8.58 -20.60 -2.40
N SER A 387 7.54 -21.14 -1.74
CA SER A 387 6.62 -22.10 -2.37
C SER A 387 5.82 -21.46 -3.51
N ALA A 388 5.35 -20.22 -3.31
CA ALA A 388 4.73 -19.43 -4.35
C ALA A 388 5.65 -19.24 -5.57
N ALA A 389 6.91 -18.88 -5.32
CA ALA A 389 7.90 -18.65 -6.37
C ALA A 389 8.20 -19.94 -7.16
N VAL A 390 8.28 -21.11 -6.51
CA VAL A 390 8.47 -22.40 -7.19
C VAL A 390 7.27 -22.73 -8.07
N LYS A 391 6.05 -22.67 -7.52
CA LYS A 391 4.81 -22.97 -8.27
C LYS A 391 4.71 -22.11 -9.53
N LEU A 392 4.87 -20.80 -9.39
CA LEU A 392 4.78 -19.85 -10.50
C LEU A 392 5.85 -20.08 -11.58
N ALA A 393 7.05 -20.49 -11.18
CA ALA A 393 8.13 -20.83 -12.12
C ALA A 393 7.85 -22.16 -12.87
N GLU A 394 7.21 -23.13 -12.23
CA GLU A 394 6.91 -24.43 -12.83
C GLU A 394 5.74 -24.39 -13.81
N GLU A 395 4.73 -23.55 -13.58
CA GLU A 395 3.55 -23.38 -14.45
C GLU A 395 3.89 -22.97 -15.90
N ARG A 396 5.09 -22.42 -16.16
CA ARG A 396 5.50 -21.85 -17.46
C ARG A 396 6.76 -22.48 -18.06
N LYS A 397 7.18 -23.67 -17.59
CA LYS A 397 8.27 -24.42 -18.22
C LYS A 397 7.95 -24.70 -19.70
N GLY A 398 8.84 -24.29 -20.62
CA GLY A 398 8.69 -24.62 -22.05
C GLY A 398 8.89 -23.49 -23.07
N GLY A 399 9.79 -22.53 -22.85
CA GLY A 399 10.25 -21.60 -23.89
C GLY A 399 9.46 -20.29 -24.03
N SER A 400 8.68 -19.93 -23.01
CA SER A 400 8.08 -18.58 -22.98
C SER A 400 9.15 -17.55 -22.64
N SER A 401 9.01 -16.31 -23.14
CA SER A 401 9.95 -15.23 -22.77
C SER A 401 9.88 -14.82 -21.30
N GLU A 402 8.95 -15.38 -20.54
CA GLU A 402 8.77 -15.18 -19.10
C GLU A 402 9.36 -16.33 -18.27
N GLU A 403 9.99 -17.29 -18.93
CA GLU A 403 10.65 -18.42 -18.27
C GLU A 403 11.79 -17.93 -17.38
N VAL A 404 11.75 -18.39 -16.13
CA VAL A 404 12.81 -18.14 -15.16
C VAL A 404 13.82 -19.27 -15.28
N GLY A 405 15.11 -18.94 -15.33
CA GLY A 405 16.17 -19.95 -15.52
C GLY A 405 16.18 -21.01 -14.41
N GLU A 406 16.56 -22.24 -14.76
CA GLU A 406 16.57 -23.40 -13.84
C GLU A 406 17.35 -23.12 -12.55
N ALA A 407 18.43 -22.32 -12.62
CA ALA A 407 19.20 -21.92 -11.44
C ALA A 407 18.37 -21.16 -10.39
N VAL A 408 17.41 -20.32 -10.82
CA VAL A 408 16.52 -19.59 -9.91
C VAL A 408 15.50 -20.54 -9.29
N LEU A 409 14.93 -21.44 -10.11
CA LEU A 409 13.99 -22.46 -9.61
C LEU A 409 14.65 -23.33 -8.53
N GLU A 410 15.84 -23.85 -8.80
CA GLU A 410 16.60 -24.64 -7.82
C GLU A 410 16.98 -23.83 -6.57
N LYS A 411 17.28 -22.53 -6.73
CA LYS A 411 17.48 -21.63 -5.57
C LYS A 411 16.21 -21.53 -4.72
N ASN A 412 15.03 -21.36 -5.33
CA ASN A 412 13.76 -21.26 -4.62
C ASN A 412 13.36 -22.58 -3.94
N LYS A 413 13.57 -23.74 -4.58
CA LYS A 413 13.37 -25.04 -3.94
C LYS A 413 14.24 -25.21 -2.69
N ARG A 414 15.51 -24.81 -2.74
CA ARG A 414 16.38 -24.83 -1.55
C ARG A 414 15.88 -23.90 -0.43
N ARG A 415 15.25 -22.78 -0.77
CA ARG A 415 14.64 -21.86 0.21
C ARG A 415 13.43 -22.51 0.89
N VAL A 416 12.59 -23.23 0.15
CA VAL A 416 11.48 -24.05 0.71
C VAL A 416 12.01 -25.04 1.74
N GLU A 417 13.04 -25.82 1.38
CA GLU A 417 13.61 -26.83 2.29
C GLU A 417 14.25 -26.21 3.54
N ARG A 418 14.98 -25.09 3.39
CA ARG A 418 15.52 -24.32 4.53
C ARG A 418 14.40 -23.82 5.45
N ALA A 419 13.32 -23.28 4.89
CA ALA A 419 12.19 -22.76 5.66
C ALA A 419 11.51 -23.88 6.47
N ARG A 420 11.26 -25.04 5.86
CA ARG A 420 10.71 -26.23 6.53
C ARG A 420 11.60 -26.71 7.67
N PHE A 421 12.90 -26.81 7.43
CA PHE A 421 13.85 -27.27 8.44
C PHE A 421 13.93 -26.31 9.64
N GLY A 422 14.03 -25.00 9.36
CA GLY A 422 14.03 -23.96 10.40
C GLY A 422 12.75 -23.94 11.23
N GLY A 423 11.59 -24.05 10.56
CA GLY A 423 10.29 -24.11 11.23
C GLY A 423 10.11 -25.30 12.17
N ARG A 424 10.65 -26.48 11.81
CA ARG A 424 10.62 -27.68 12.67
C ARG A 424 11.53 -27.55 13.89
N THR A 425 12.70 -26.94 13.73
CA THR A 425 13.71 -26.84 14.80
C THR A 425 13.25 -25.89 15.92
N LYS A 426 12.46 -24.86 15.59
CA LYS A 426 11.91 -23.90 16.58
C LYS A 426 10.70 -24.44 17.36
N ARG A 427 10.07 -25.52 16.90
CA ARG A 427 8.89 -26.15 17.54
C ARG A 427 9.24 -27.24 18.57
N ILE A 428 10.53 -27.61 18.68
CA ILE A 428 11.10 -28.52 19.70
C ILE A 428 11.67 -27.65 20.82
#